data_AF-A0A1B6J352-F1
#
_entry.id   AF-A0A1B6J352-F1
#
_cell.length_a   1.000
_cell.length_b   1.000
_cell.length_c   1.000
_cell.angle_alpha   90.00
_cell.angle_beta   90.00
_cell.angle_gamma   90.00
#
_symmetry.space_group_name_H-M   'P 1'
#
loop_
_entity.id
_entity.type
_entity.pdbx_description
1 polymer ?
#
loop_
_entity_poly.entity_id
_entity_poly.type
_entity_poly.pdbx_seq_one_letter_code
_entity_poly.pdbx_strand_id
1 'polypeptide(L)'
;KSMEYFKTSSPSVKESSKTQKKTTKKKILPPSFSIPLNNSFQPLECVENIHSIDNLKAPISISLTGPSKTQHRTKSKIQNNKVMKTQKVDQNKIEKRVMLVADSHGRFLGHILQNKLGCEYKVTVVSSSGAPFNYVAKNLLELTEDFTFNDQAIFLAGTNNIDDIGNSSNKPNSFDYKIFSKVTQITNLSLISIPFRFDKPFLNDAIRKINNNLKLISDGLNAGSFIDLRSMQRHHHTKHGLHLSYQENTILHI
;
A
#
# COMPACT_ATOMS: atom_id res chain seq x y z
N LYS A 1 35.50 10.08 -68.93
CA LYS A 1 34.11 10.53 -69.18
C LYS A 1 33.66 11.24 -67.90
N SER A 2 33.22 12.47 -68.08
CA SER A 2 33.11 13.60 -67.14
C SER A 2 32.24 13.35 -65.90
N MET A 3 32.69 13.89 -64.76
CA MET A 3 31.90 14.13 -63.54
C MET A 3 31.02 15.37 -63.72
N GLU A 4 29.71 15.25 -63.49
CA GLU A 4 28.80 16.38 -63.35
C GLU A 4 28.49 16.65 -61.88
N TYR A 5 28.74 17.89 -61.47
CA TYR A 5 28.38 18.46 -60.17
C TYR A 5 26.94 18.98 -60.21
N PHE A 6 26.06 18.48 -59.33
CA PHE A 6 24.78 19.14 -59.05
C PHE A 6 24.95 20.16 -57.92
N LYS A 7 24.80 21.44 -58.26
CA LYS A 7 24.55 22.54 -57.32
C LYS A 7 23.04 22.68 -57.14
N THR A 8 22.56 22.63 -55.91
CA THR A 8 21.21 23.11 -55.55
C THR A 8 21.31 24.14 -54.43
N SER A 9 20.84 25.34 -54.74
CA SER A 9 20.79 26.53 -53.89
C SER A 9 19.65 26.48 -52.88
N SER A 10 19.93 26.80 -51.63
CA SER A 10 18.96 26.97 -50.55
C SER A 10 18.36 28.38 -50.54
N PRO A 11 17.03 28.56 -50.41
CA PRO A 11 16.45 29.88 -50.20
C PRO A 11 16.50 30.30 -48.73
N SER A 12 16.90 31.56 -48.49
CA SER A 12 16.91 32.20 -47.18
C SER A 12 15.50 32.63 -46.76
N VAL A 13 15.08 32.19 -45.57
CA VAL A 13 13.82 32.61 -44.95
C VAL A 13 14.13 33.77 -44.00
N LYS A 14 13.54 34.94 -44.29
CA LYS A 14 13.59 36.13 -43.43
C LYS A 14 12.66 35.95 -42.23
N GLU A 15 13.23 35.99 -41.02
CA GLU A 15 12.49 36.13 -39.77
C GLU A 15 11.84 37.52 -39.69
N SER A 16 10.57 37.56 -39.30
CA SER A 16 9.87 38.79 -38.89
C SER A 16 9.38 38.63 -37.44
N SER A 17 10.00 39.39 -36.55
CA SER A 17 9.69 39.43 -35.13
C SER A 17 8.52 40.40 -34.87
N LYS A 18 7.38 39.87 -34.45
CA LYS A 18 6.25 40.66 -33.90
C LYS A 18 6.22 40.53 -32.38
N THR A 19 6.60 41.62 -31.72
CA THR A 19 6.57 41.78 -30.26
C THR A 19 5.14 41.98 -29.78
N GLN A 20 4.55 40.98 -29.11
CA GLN A 20 3.28 41.11 -28.40
C GLN A 20 3.52 41.37 -26.91
N LYS A 21 3.12 42.56 -26.42
CA LYS A 21 3.07 42.89 -24.99
C LYS A 21 1.92 42.11 -24.33
N LYS A 22 2.24 41.10 -23.52
CA LYS A 22 1.29 40.41 -22.63
C LYS A 22 1.26 41.11 -21.26
N THR A 23 0.09 41.59 -20.88
CA THR A 23 -0.22 42.10 -19.54
C THR A 23 -0.45 40.93 -18.57
N THR A 24 0.35 40.88 -17.50
CA THR A 24 0.29 39.86 -16.46
C THR A 24 -0.73 40.25 -15.37
N LYS A 25 -1.92 39.65 -15.41
CA LYS A 25 -2.83 39.65 -14.25
C LYS A 25 -2.34 38.60 -13.24
N LYS A 26 -1.88 39.05 -12.06
CA LYS A 26 -1.54 38.18 -10.93
C LYS A 26 -2.78 37.38 -10.51
N LYS A 27 -2.72 36.06 -10.73
CA LYS A 27 -3.73 35.11 -10.30
C LYS A 27 -3.47 34.80 -8.82
N ILE A 28 -4.35 35.28 -7.94
CA ILE A 28 -4.31 34.96 -6.52
C ILE A 28 -4.72 33.48 -6.40
N LEU A 29 -3.79 32.62 -5.99
CA LEU A 29 -4.06 31.22 -5.71
C LEU A 29 -4.90 31.13 -4.42
N PRO A 30 -5.96 30.30 -4.41
CA PRO A 30 -6.71 30.07 -3.18
C PRO A 30 -5.82 29.41 -2.11
N PRO A 31 -6.08 29.66 -0.82
CA PRO A 31 -5.32 29.05 0.27
C PRO A 31 -5.41 27.52 0.15
N SER A 32 -4.25 26.87 0.11
CA SER A 32 -4.15 25.42 0.05
C SER A 32 -4.75 24.82 1.32
N PHE A 33 -5.92 24.21 1.21
CA PHE A 33 -6.48 23.38 2.27
C PHE A 33 -5.67 22.08 2.34
N SER A 34 -4.65 22.05 3.18
CA SER A 34 -3.95 20.82 3.55
C SER A 34 -4.75 20.14 4.66
N ILE A 35 -5.61 19.19 4.30
CA ILE A 35 -6.17 18.25 5.28
C ILE A 35 -5.02 17.29 5.62
N PRO A 36 -4.55 17.21 6.88
CA PRO A 36 -3.58 16.21 7.25
C PRO A 36 -4.21 14.83 7.07
N LEU A 37 -3.80 14.11 6.03
CA LEU A 37 -4.19 12.72 5.78
C LEU A 37 -3.42 11.82 6.75
N ASN A 38 -3.69 11.94 8.04
CA ASN A 38 -3.06 11.11 9.05
C ASN A 38 -3.92 9.86 9.29
N ASN A 39 -3.89 8.92 8.35
CA ASN A 39 -4.43 7.57 8.57
C ASN A 39 -3.38 6.73 9.32
N SER A 40 -3.01 7.16 10.53
CA SER A 40 -2.27 6.33 11.47
C SER A 40 -3.29 5.47 12.22
N PHE A 41 -3.10 4.15 12.19
CA PHE A 41 -3.96 3.24 12.94
C PHE A 41 -3.31 2.99 14.30
N GLN A 42 -4.07 3.13 15.39
CA GLN A 42 -3.62 2.63 16.68
C GLN A 42 -3.86 1.12 16.76
N PRO A 43 -2.91 0.33 17.28
CA PRO A 43 -3.15 -1.08 17.57
C PRO A 43 -4.38 -1.20 18.48
N LEU A 44 -5.23 -2.20 18.23
CA LEU A 44 -6.16 -2.66 19.27
C LEU A 44 -5.32 -3.07 20.48
N GLU A 45 -5.72 -2.65 21.68
CA GLU A 45 -4.98 -2.91 22.92
C GLU A 45 -4.47 -4.36 22.94
N CYS A 46 -3.14 -4.51 23.04
CA CYS A 46 -2.48 -5.81 23.09
C CYS A 46 -2.92 -6.50 24.39
N VAL A 47 -4.01 -7.27 24.35
CA VAL A 47 -4.35 -8.20 25.41
C VAL A 47 -3.31 -9.31 25.33
N GLU A 48 -2.31 -9.25 26.20
CA GLU A 48 -1.40 -10.37 26.42
C GLU A 48 -2.25 -11.58 26.82
N ASN A 49 -2.42 -12.52 25.90
CA ASN A 49 -3.02 -13.82 26.19
C ASN A 49 -2.07 -14.55 27.15
N ILE A 50 -2.33 -14.44 28.44
CA ILE A 50 -1.72 -15.29 29.47
C ILE A 50 -2.27 -16.70 29.25
N HIS A 51 -1.63 -17.47 28.37
CA HIS A 51 -1.84 -18.92 28.31
C HIS A 51 -1.19 -19.55 29.54
N SER A 52 -1.98 -19.76 30.59
CA SER A 52 -1.70 -20.72 31.66
C SER A 52 -2.99 -21.02 32.41
N ILE A 53 -3.80 -21.95 31.90
CA ILE A 53 -4.66 -22.78 32.76
C ILE A 53 -4.69 -24.19 32.17
N ASP A 54 -3.72 -25.00 32.58
CA ASP A 54 -3.89 -26.44 32.63
C ASP A 54 -4.93 -26.79 33.71
N ASN A 55 -5.69 -27.86 33.43
CA ASN A 55 -6.52 -28.62 34.34
C ASN A 55 -7.89 -28.03 34.74
N LEU A 56 -8.94 -28.59 34.15
CA LEU A 56 -9.91 -29.41 34.90
C LEU A 56 -10.81 -30.21 33.95
N LYS A 57 -10.66 -31.53 33.99
CA LYS A 57 -11.60 -32.52 33.46
C LYS A 57 -12.88 -32.54 34.30
N ALA A 58 -14.05 -32.53 33.67
CA ALA A 58 -15.18 -33.40 34.03
C ALA A 58 -16.28 -33.36 32.94
N PRO A 59 -17.02 -34.47 32.71
CA PRO A 59 -17.99 -34.60 31.63
C PRO A 59 -19.38 -34.14 32.06
N ILE A 60 -20.13 -33.50 31.16
CA ILE A 60 -21.55 -33.17 31.38
C ILE A 60 -22.39 -34.06 30.48
N SER A 61 -23.20 -34.92 31.11
CA SER A 61 -24.26 -35.70 30.53
C SER A 61 -25.45 -34.81 30.17
N ILE A 62 -25.98 -35.00 28.96
CA ILE A 62 -27.18 -34.32 28.47
C ILE A 62 -28.39 -35.15 28.87
N SER A 63 -29.27 -34.59 29.70
CA SER A 63 -30.63 -35.12 29.89
C SER A 63 -31.65 -34.03 29.59
N LEU A 64 -32.61 -34.38 28.73
CA LEU A 64 -33.74 -33.57 28.30
C LEU A 64 -34.77 -33.45 29.42
N THR A 65 -35.30 -32.24 29.66
CA THR A 65 -36.67 -32.08 30.18
C THR A 65 -37.34 -30.83 29.61
N GLY A 66 -38.65 -30.96 29.35
CA GLY A 66 -39.56 -29.91 28.93
C GLY A 66 -39.91 -28.89 30.03
N PRO A 67 -40.90 -28.02 29.78
CA PRO A 67 -41.02 -26.75 30.47
C PRO A 67 -41.87 -26.85 31.74
N SER A 68 -41.37 -26.29 32.84
CA SER A 68 -42.24 -25.78 33.90
C SER A 68 -41.65 -24.57 34.59
N LYS A 69 -42.51 -23.56 34.69
CA LYS A 69 -42.31 -22.25 35.28
C LYS A 69 -42.24 -22.38 36.80
N THR A 70 -41.23 -21.82 37.45
CA THR A 70 -41.40 -21.16 38.74
C THR A 70 -40.25 -20.21 39.03
N GLN A 71 -40.60 -18.97 39.38
CA GLN A 71 -39.71 -17.90 39.78
C GLN A 71 -39.20 -18.15 41.20
N HIS A 72 -37.88 -18.15 41.41
CA HIS A 72 -37.31 -17.78 42.71
C HIS A 72 -36.08 -16.88 42.52
N ARG A 73 -36.18 -15.74 43.21
CA ARG A 73 -35.29 -14.60 43.25
C ARG A 73 -34.15 -14.90 44.23
N THR A 74 -32.94 -15.14 43.73
CA THR A 74 -31.72 -15.17 44.56
C THR A 74 -30.80 -14.02 44.19
N LYS A 75 -30.56 -13.15 45.17
CA LYS A 75 -29.58 -12.05 45.11
C LYS A 75 -28.17 -12.65 45.13
N SER A 76 -27.51 -12.74 43.98
CA SER A 76 -26.08 -13.05 43.90
C SER A 76 -25.28 -11.77 44.13
N LYS A 77 -24.56 -11.71 45.27
CA LYS A 77 -23.45 -10.79 45.49
C LYS A 77 -22.33 -11.13 44.50
N ILE A 78 -22.16 -10.31 43.47
CA ILE A 78 -20.96 -10.34 42.63
C ILE A 78 -19.86 -9.57 43.39
N GLN A 79 -19.06 -10.31 44.16
CA GLN A 79 -17.78 -9.84 44.64
C GLN A 79 -16.69 -10.43 43.74
N ASN A 80 -15.95 -9.54 43.09
CA ASN A 80 -14.50 -9.57 42.86
C ASN A 80 -14.17 -8.98 41.49
N ASN A 81 -14.20 -7.64 41.43
CA ASN A 81 -13.44 -6.89 40.44
C ASN A 81 -11.96 -7.16 40.70
N LYS A 82 -11.42 -8.18 40.04
CA LYS A 82 -9.98 -8.40 39.95
C LYS A 82 -9.45 -7.23 39.14
N VAL A 83 -8.96 -6.20 39.84
CA VAL A 83 -8.28 -5.04 39.27
C VAL A 83 -7.17 -5.58 38.37
N MET A 84 -7.41 -5.57 37.06
CA MET A 84 -6.37 -5.87 36.08
C MET A 84 -5.33 -4.77 36.25
N LYS A 85 -4.16 -5.15 36.75
CA LYS A 85 -3.00 -4.26 36.79
C LYS A 85 -2.66 -3.94 35.33
N THR A 86 -3.07 -2.77 34.86
CA THR A 86 -2.55 -2.17 33.63
C THR A 86 -1.03 -2.08 33.79
N GLN A 87 -0.31 -2.92 33.07
CA GLN A 87 1.14 -2.82 33.00
C GLN A 87 1.46 -1.44 32.42
N LYS A 88 2.35 -0.70 33.10
CA LYS A 88 2.88 0.55 32.56
C LYS A 88 3.72 0.20 31.35
N VAL A 89 3.19 0.46 30.16
CA VAL A 89 3.93 0.36 28.90
C VAL A 89 5.17 1.23 29.01
N ASP A 90 6.33 0.62 28.83
CA ASP A 90 7.64 1.27 28.93
C ASP A 90 7.74 2.34 27.82
N GLN A 91 7.61 3.62 28.19
CA GLN A 91 7.44 4.73 27.25
C GLN A 91 8.68 5.05 26.40
N ASN A 92 9.74 4.26 26.51
CA ASN A 92 11.04 4.50 25.87
C ASN A 92 11.40 3.49 24.77
N LYS A 93 10.55 2.51 24.44
CA LYS A 93 10.81 1.62 23.30
C LYS A 93 10.50 2.39 22.01
N ILE A 94 11.53 2.68 21.21
CA ILE A 94 11.38 3.27 19.87
C ILE A 94 10.54 2.29 19.04
N GLU A 95 9.30 2.67 18.73
CA GLU A 95 8.40 1.89 17.88
C GLU A 95 8.97 1.82 16.46
N LYS A 96 9.07 0.61 15.88
CA LYS A 96 9.52 0.44 14.50
C LYS A 96 8.44 0.96 13.56
N ARG A 97 8.77 1.79 12.57
CA ARG A 97 7.75 2.34 11.67
C ARG A 97 7.61 1.50 10.41
N VAL A 98 6.38 1.33 9.96
CA VAL A 98 6.06 0.73 8.67
C VAL A 98 5.19 1.70 7.88
N MET A 99 5.67 2.14 6.71
CA MET A 99 4.94 3.00 5.80
C MET A 99 4.58 2.23 4.54
N LEU A 100 3.28 2.07 4.27
CA LEU A 100 2.79 1.59 2.98
C LEU A 100 2.30 2.78 2.16
N VAL A 101 2.93 3.00 1.01
CA VAL A 101 2.46 3.97 0.01
C VAL A 101 1.91 3.22 -1.19
N ALA A 102 0.65 3.47 -1.50
CA ALA A 102 -0.08 2.68 -2.49
C ALA A 102 -1.06 3.48 -3.33
N ASP A 103 -1.52 2.88 -4.43
CA ASP A 103 -2.72 3.34 -5.14
C ASP A 103 -4.01 2.89 -4.39
N SER A 104 -5.13 2.70 -5.08
CA SER A 104 -6.40 2.28 -4.46
C SER A 104 -6.31 0.92 -3.76
N HIS A 105 -5.36 0.05 -4.10
CA HIS A 105 -5.21 -1.26 -3.48
C HIS A 105 -4.79 -1.22 -2.00
N GLY A 106 -4.13 -0.14 -1.56
CA GLY A 106 -3.68 0.00 -0.18
C GLY A 106 -4.74 0.48 0.80
N ARG A 107 -5.90 0.97 0.34
CA ARG A 107 -6.87 1.71 1.18
C ARG A 107 -7.29 0.99 2.46
N PHE A 108 -7.38 -0.33 2.44
CA PHE A 108 -7.83 -1.12 3.57
C PHE A 108 -6.71 -1.92 4.25
N LEU A 109 -5.45 -1.76 3.83
CA LEU A 109 -4.34 -2.55 4.38
C LEU A 109 -3.85 -2.04 5.74
N GLY A 110 -4.17 -0.81 6.15
CA GLY A 110 -3.63 -0.23 7.40
C GLY A 110 -4.02 -0.99 8.66
N HIS A 111 -5.32 -1.15 8.93
CA HIS A 111 -5.78 -1.91 10.09
C HIS A 111 -5.32 -3.38 10.05
N ILE A 112 -5.26 -3.96 8.85
CA ILE A 112 -4.84 -5.34 8.64
C ILE A 112 -3.37 -5.53 9.02
N LEU A 113 -2.49 -4.69 8.47
CA LEU A 113 -1.06 -4.71 8.74
C LEU A 113 -0.80 -4.41 10.22
N GLN A 114 -1.50 -3.42 10.79
CA GLN A 114 -1.35 -3.08 12.20
C GLN A 114 -1.74 -4.24 13.12
N ASN A 115 -2.84 -4.93 12.82
CA ASN A 115 -3.29 -6.10 13.59
C ASN A 115 -2.30 -7.27 13.50
N LYS A 116 -1.69 -7.47 12.34
CA LYS A 116 -0.71 -8.55 12.13
C LYS A 116 0.66 -8.27 12.78
N LEU A 117 1.12 -7.03 12.71
CA LEU A 117 2.42 -6.62 13.24
C LEU A 117 2.38 -6.34 14.75
N GLY A 118 1.19 -6.12 15.31
CA GLY A 118 1.01 -5.85 16.73
C GLY A 118 1.48 -4.46 17.15
N CYS A 119 1.59 -4.24 18.46
CA CYS A 119 1.95 -2.95 19.05
C CYS A 119 3.46 -2.60 18.97
N GLU A 120 4.31 -3.51 18.50
CA GLU A 120 5.75 -3.22 18.33
C GLU A 120 6.04 -2.32 17.12
N TYR A 121 5.08 -2.23 16.21
CA TYR A 121 5.19 -1.49 14.97
C TYR A 121 4.13 -0.40 14.89
N LYS A 122 4.53 0.77 14.39
CA LYS A 122 3.62 1.84 14.02
C LYS A 122 3.37 1.82 12.52
N VAL A 123 2.17 1.42 12.11
CA VAL A 123 1.80 1.31 10.70
C VAL A 123 1.10 2.58 10.22
N THR A 124 1.63 3.15 9.14
CA THR A 124 1.00 4.24 8.38
C THR A 124 0.73 3.79 6.96
N VAL A 125 -0.48 4.07 6.47
CA VAL A 125 -0.83 3.75 5.08
C VAL A 125 -1.34 4.99 4.36
N VAL A 126 -0.66 5.34 3.28
CA VAL A 126 -1.04 6.43 2.38
C VAL A 126 -1.49 5.84 1.05
N SER A 127 -2.81 5.86 0.83
CA SER A 127 -3.44 5.36 -0.40
C SER A 127 -3.90 6.53 -1.27
N SER A 128 -3.45 6.55 -2.52
CA SER A 128 -3.81 7.55 -3.54
C SER A 128 -4.63 6.88 -4.65
N SER A 129 -5.95 6.83 -4.48
CA SER A 129 -6.84 6.15 -5.45
C SER A 129 -6.77 6.80 -6.84
N GLY A 130 -6.68 5.98 -7.89
CA GLY A 130 -6.55 6.46 -9.28
C GLY A 130 -5.18 7.06 -9.62
N ALA A 131 -4.24 7.12 -8.69
CA ALA A 131 -2.94 7.71 -8.96
C ALA A 131 -2.08 6.82 -9.89
N PRO A 132 -1.28 7.44 -10.77
CA PRO A 132 -0.29 6.72 -11.57
C PRO A 132 0.92 6.34 -10.70
N PHE A 133 1.63 5.30 -11.12
CA PHE A 133 2.81 4.75 -10.45
C PHE A 133 3.82 5.81 -10.02
N ASN A 134 4.23 6.70 -10.94
CA ASN A 134 5.27 7.70 -10.66
C ASN A 134 4.84 8.70 -9.57
N TYR A 135 3.53 8.99 -9.47
CA TYR A 135 3.00 9.85 -8.40
C TYR A 135 3.14 9.14 -7.04
N VAL A 136 2.74 7.87 -6.97
CA VAL A 136 2.85 7.08 -5.74
C VAL A 136 4.32 6.90 -5.35
N ALA A 137 5.21 6.67 -6.33
CA ALA A 137 6.64 6.50 -6.08
C ALA A 137 7.25 7.81 -5.53
N LYS A 138 6.85 8.97 -6.07
CA LYS A 138 7.29 10.25 -5.53
C LYS A 138 6.84 10.44 -4.07
N ASN A 139 5.59 10.13 -3.76
CA ASN A 139 5.09 10.20 -2.38
C ASN A 139 5.86 9.27 -1.44
N LEU A 140 6.28 8.09 -1.90
CA LEU A 140 7.12 7.19 -1.10
C LEU A 140 8.40 7.90 -0.63
N LEU A 141 9.13 8.54 -1.55
CA LEU A 141 10.37 9.23 -1.21
C LEU A 141 10.15 10.39 -0.23
N GLU A 142 9.11 11.20 -0.45
CA GLU A 142 8.78 12.36 0.40
C GLU A 142 8.34 11.93 1.80
N LEU A 143 7.57 10.86 1.92
CA LEU A 143 7.01 10.39 3.20
C LEU A 143 8.00 9.55 4.02
N THR A 144 9.13 9.16 3.45
CA THR A 144 10.16 8.37 4.14
C THR A 144 11.46 9.16 4.30
N GLU A 145 11.46 10.49 4.18
CA GLU A 145 12.67 11.31 4.24
C GLU A 145 13.40 11.21 5.59
N ASP A 146 12.65 10.98 6.67
CA ASP A 146 13.13 10.84 8.05
C ASP A 146 13.25 9.37 8.48
N PHE A 147 13.14 8.43 7.55
CA PHE A 147 13.26 7.00 7.85
C PHE A 147 14.72 6.59 8.03
N THR A 148 14.90 5.50 8.78
CA THR A 148 16.18 4.86 9.05
C THR A 148 16.13 3.38 8.66
N PHE A 149 17.25 2.67 8.72
CA PHE A 149 17.29 1.22 8.51
C PHE A 149 16.55 0.39 9.58
N ASN A 150 16.03 1.01 10.65
CA ASN A 150 15.10 0.35 11.58
C ASN A 150 13.64 0.43 11.12
N ASP A 151 13.35 1.25 10.11
CA ASP A 151 12.02 1.44 9.56
C ASP A 151 11.86 0.63 8.26
N GLN A 152 10.60 0.45 7.84
CA GLN A 152 10.24 -0.28 6.63
C GLN A 152 9.32 0.57 5.75
N ALA A 153 9.75 0.79 4.51
CA ALA A 153 8.92 1.34 3.46
C ALA A 153 8.36 0.21 2.59
N ILE A 154 7.09 0.30 2.20
CA ILE A 154 6.39 -0.67 1.37
C ILE A 154 5.71 0.08 0.23
N PHE A 155 5.84 -0.44 -0.99
CA PHE A 155 5.32 0.20 -2.19
C PHE A 155 4.39 -0.73 -2.96
N LEU A 156 3.17 -0.26 -3.25
CA LEU A 156 2.16 -0.98 -4.04
C LEU A 156 1.43 -0.04 -5.00
N ALA A 157 1.85 0.02 -6.26
CA ALA A 157 1.14 0.79 -7.26
C ALA A 157 1.36 0.28 -8.68
N GLY A 158 0.51 0.76 -9.58
CA GLY A 158 0.70 0.64 -11.03
C GLY A 158 -0.52 0.10 -11.75
N THR A 159 -1.57 -0.32 -11.03
CA THR A 159 -2.80 -0.87 -11.62
C THR A 159 -3.44 0.10 -12.62
N ASN A 160 -3.43 1.41 -12.30
CA ASN A 160 -4.00 2.45 -13.16
C ASN A 160 -3.19 2.69 -14.45
N ASN A 161 -1.89 2.37 -14.46
CA ASN A 161 -1.05 2.54 -15.65
C ASN A 161 -1.24 1.42 -16.67
N ILE A 162 -1.80 0.28 -16.26
CA ILE A 162 -1.98 -0.90 -17.13
C ILE A 162 -3.06 -0.63 -18.19
N ASP A 163 -4.14 0.06 -17.83
CA ASP A 163 -5.23 0.38 -18.76
C ASP A 163 -4.76 1.24 -19.94
N ASP A 164 -3.78 2.13 -19.72
CA ASP A 164 -3.18 2.94 -20.79
C ASP A 164 -2.29 2.09 -21.72
N ILE A 165 -1.56 1.12 -21.17
CA ILE A 165 -0.65 0.25 -21.91
C ILE A 165 -1.41 -0.72 -22.81
N GLY A 166 -2.55 -1.23 -22.34
CA GLY A 166 -3.38 -2.15 -23.12
C GLY A 166 -4.06 -1.50 -24.34
N ASN A 167 -4.28 -0.18 -24.30
CA ASN A 167 -5.05 0.55 -25.32
C ASN A 167 -4.19 1.37 -26.30
N SER A 168 -2.89 1.53 -26.04
CA SER A 168 -2.02 2.34 -26.90
C SER A 168 -0.70 1.63 -27.17
N SER A 169 -0.44 1.33 -28.44
CA SER A 169 0.85 0.83 -28.91
C SER A 169 2.00 1.86 -28.77
N ASN A 170 1.71 3.12 -28.42
CA ASN A 170 2.64 4.24 -28.60
C ASN A 170 2.86 5.15 -27.37
N LYS A 171 2.36 4.81 -26.18
CA LYS A 171 2.72 5.56 -24.97
C LYS A 171 3.65 4.75 -24.08
N PRO A 172 4.94 5.11 -24.00
CA PRO A 172 5.76 4.64 -22.90
C PRO A 172 5.23 5.31 -21.63
N ASN A 173 4.31 4.65 -20.93
CA ASN A 173 4.12 4.92 -19.50
C ASN A 173 5.43 4.46 -18.83
N SER A 174 6.43 5.34 -18.83
CA SER A 174 7.73 5.06 -18.24
C SER A 174 7.57 5.08 -16.73
N PHE A 175 7.48 3.90 -16.16
CA PHE A 175 7.69 3.68 -14.74
C PHE A 175 9.09 4.19 -14.38
N ASP A 176 9.15 5.23 -13.54
CA ASP A 176 10.42 5.76 -13.05
C ASP A 176 10.84 5.03 -11.78
N TYR A 177 11.75 4.08 -11.96
CA TYR A 177 12.24 3.23 -10.88
C TYR A 177 13.43 3.83 -10.13
N LYS A 178 14.01 4.95 -10.61
CA LYS A 178 15.22 5.54 -9.99
C LYS A 178 14.97 6.02 -8.56
N ILE A 179 13.72 6.29 -8.23
CA ILE A 179 13.28 6.65 -6.88
C ILE A 179 13.64 5.56 -5.86
N PHE A 180 13.52 4.28 -6.23
CA PHE A 180 13.72 3.18 -5.28
C PHE A 180 15.16 3.11 -4.78
N SER A 181 16.14 3.37 -5.64
CA SER A 181 17.54 3.45 -5.23
C SER A 181 17.79 4.56 -4.19
N LYS A 182 17.06 5.68 -4.26
CA LYS A 182 17.16 6.76 -3.27
C LYS A 182 16.54 6.35 -1.94
N VAL A 183 15.37 5.71 -1.96
CA VAL A 183 14.70 5.23 -0.74
C VAL A 183 15.56 4.19 -0.02
N THR A 184 16.20 3.27 -0.75
CA THR A 184 17.05 2.24 -0.13
C THR A 184 18.39 2.73 0.42
N GLN A 185 18.74 4.01 0.20
CA GLN A 185 19.91 4.61 0.85
C GLN A 185 19.63 4.97 2.31
N ILE A 186 18.37 5.07 2.71
CA ILE A 186 17.96 5.55 4.05
C ILE A 186 17.12 4.52 4.83
N THR A 187 16.38 3.63 4.16
CA THR A 187 15.48 2.67 4.81
C THR A 187 15.40 1.35 4.05
N ASN A 188 14.84 0.32 4.69
CA ASN A 188 14.46 -0.92 3.99
C ASN A 188 13.24 -0.67 3.09
N LEU A 189 13.22 -1.27 1.89
CA LEU A 189 12.14 -1.13 0.92
C LEU A 189 11.61 -2.48 0.47
N SER A 190 10.29 -2.66 0.55
CA SER A 190 9.59 -3.82 0.01
C SER A 190 8.73 -3.38 -1.18
N LEU A 191 8.99 -3.95 -2.36
CA LEU A 191 8.20 -3.74 -3.57
C LEU A 191 7.18 -4.85 -3.71
N ILE A 192 5.90 -4.48 -3.82
CA ILE A 192 4.81 -5.44 -4.02
C ILE A 192 4.48 -5.51 -5.51
N SER A 193 4.36 -6.72 -6.05
CA SER A 193 3.93 -6.94 -7.42
C SER A 193 2.49 -6.44 -7.63
N ILE A 194 2.19 -5.91 -8.82
CA ILE A 194 0.82 -5.57 -9.21
C ILE A 194 0.00 -6.86 -9.31
N PRO A 195 -1.15 -6.99 -8.62
CA PRO A 195 -1.97 -8.19 -8.69
C PRO A 195 -2.53 -8.39 -10.11
N PHE A 196 -2.72 -9.64 -10.51
CA PHE A 196 -3.38 -9.94 -11.77
C PHE A 196 -4.84 -9.51 -11.76
N ARG A 197 -5.31 -9.08 -12.93
CA ARG A 197 -6.67 -8.63 -13.15
C ARG A 197 -7.51 -9.77 -13.69
N PHE A 198 -8.63 -10.02 -13.04
CA PHE A 198 -9.63 -10.98 -13.49
C PHE A 198 -10.84 -10.32 -14.15
N ASP A 199 -10.96 -9.00 -14.04
CA ASP A 199 -11.89 -8.18 -14.82
C ASP A 199 -11.41 -8.02 -16.26
N LYS A 200 -10.09 -7.93 -16.46
CA LYS A 200 -9.43 -7.82 -17.77
C LYS A 200 -8.21 -8.73 -17.89
N PRO A 201 -8.40 -10.07 -18.04
CA PRO A 201 -7.30 -11.04 -18.04
C PRO A 201 -6.25 -10.82 -19.13
N PHE A 202 -6.63 -10.24 -20.27
CA PHE A 202 -5.71 -9.92 -21.38
C PHE A 202 -4.61 -8.91 -21.00
N LEU A 203 -4.79 -8.15 -19.92
CA LEU A 203 -3.78 -7.23 -19.39
C LEU A 203 -2.70 -7.94 -18.56
N ASN A 204 -2.91 -9.21 -18.17
CA ASN A 204 -2.00 -9.91 -17.25
C ASN A 204 -0.62 -10.17 -17.84
N ASP A 205 -0.47 -10.21 -19.16
CA ASP A 205 0.85 -10.32 -19.78
C ASP A 205 1.66 -9.02 -19.66
N ALA A 206 1.00 -7.87 -19.75
CA ALA A 206 1.63 -6.58 -19.46
C ALA A 206 1.99 -6.46 -17.97
N ILE A 207 1.07 -6.85 -17.08
CA ILE A 207 1.30 -6.89 -15.63
C ILE A 207 2.50 -7.79 -15.31
N ARG A 208 2.60 -8.97 -15.94
CA ARG A 208 3.72 -9.91 -15.76
C ARG A 208 5.06 -9.28 -16.13
N LYS A 209 5.13 -8.58 -17.27
CA LYS A 209 6.35 -7.87 -17.70
C LYS A 209 6.77 -6.79 -16.70
N ILE A 210 5.81 -6.01 -16.21
CA ILE A 210 6.07 -4.96 -15.22
C ILE A 210 6.53 -5.58 -13.89
N ASN A 211 5.86 -6.62 -13.41
CA ASN A 211 6.23 -7.31 -12.17
C ASN A 211 7.62 -7.95 -12.26
N ASN A 212 8.00 -8.52 -13.42
CA ASN A 212 9.35 -9.03 -13.63
C ASN A 212 10.39 -7.89 -13.55
N ASN A 213 10.09 -6.72 -14.13
CA ASN A 213 10.98 -5.56 -14.01
C ASN A 213 11.10 -5.09 -12.56
N LEU A 214 9.98 -4.97 -11.84
CA LEU A 214 9.98 -4.62 -10.41
C LEU A 214 10.81 -5.59 -9.57
N LYS A 215 10.69 -6.89 -9.86
CA LYS A 215 11.51 -7.91 -9.20
C LYS A 215 13.00 -7.71 -9.49
N LEU A 216 13.38 -7.55 -10.76
CA LEU A 216 14.79 -7.31 -11.13
C LEU A 216 15.36 -6.06 -10.47
N ILE A 217 14.55 -5.00 -10.38
CA ILE A 217 14.94 -3.78 -9.66
C ILE A 217 15.14 -4.08 -8.19
N SER A 218 14.16 -4.73 -7.54
CA SER A 218 14.26 -5.11 -6.12
C SER A 218 15.50 -5.96 -5.83
N ASP A 219 15.78 -6.95 -6.67
CA ASP A 219 16.94 -7.85 -6.52
C ASP A 219 18.28 -7.08 -6.61
N GLY A 220 18.29 -5.93 -7.31
CA GLY A 220 19.46 -5.05 -7.45
C GLY A 220 19.59 -3.98 -6.37
N LEU A 221 18.66 -3.87 -5.41
CA LEU A 221 18.71 -2.91 -4.33
C LEU A 221 19.38 -3.51 -3.08
N ASN A 222 20.26 -2.76 -2.42
CA ASN A 222 20.99 -3.22 -1.22
C ASN A 222 20.07 -3.58 -0.03
N ALA A 223 18.94 -2.90 0.10
CA ALA A 223 17.94 -3.11 1.16
C ALA A 223 16.53 -3.31 0.56
N GLY A 224 16.47 -4.04 -0.57
CA GLY A 224 15.23 -4.34 -1.29
C GLY A 224 14.67 -5.72 -0.97
N SER A 225 13.34 -5.83 -0.89
CA SER A 225 12.62 -7.10 -0.91
C SER A 225 11.47 -7.04 -1.92
N PHE A 226 11.07 -8.19 -2.45
CA PHE A 226 9.99 -8.29 -3.43
C PHE A 226 8.90 -9.24 -2.93
N ILE A 227 7.66 -8.76 -2.87
CA ILE A 227 6.47 -9.53 -2.46
C ILE A 227 5.65 -9.83 -3.71
N ASP A 228 5.52 -11.13 -4.02
CA ASP A 228 4.86 -11.60 -5.23
C ASP A 228 3.40 -12.02 -4.98
N LEU A 229 2.47 -11.24 -5.54
CA LEU A 229 1.03 -11.47 -5.50
C LEU A 229 0.50 -12.19 -6.75
N ARG A 230 1.35 -12.59 -7.71
CA ARG A 230 0.90 -13.27 -8.94
C ARG A 230 0.30 -14.66 -8.67
N SER A 231 0.63 -15.28 -7.54
CA SER A 231 0.04 -16.54 -7.08
C SER A 231 -1.43 -16.40 -6.66
N MET A 232 -1.94 -15.17 -6.53
CA MET A 232 -3.32 -14.91 -6.16
C MET A 232 -4.29 -15.41 -7.23
N GLN A 233 -5.19 -16.31 -6.81
CA GLN A 233 -6.28 -16.82 -7.63
C GLN A 233 -7.50 -15.88 -7.65
N ARG A 234 -8.46 -16.20 -8.52
CA ARG A 234 -9.70 -15.42 -8.71
C ARG A 234 -10.48 -15.19 -7.42
N HIS A 235 -10.51 -16.18 -6.53
CA HIS A 235 -11.28 -16.11 -5.30
C HIS A 235 -10.66 -15.17 -4.25
N HIS A 236 -9.41 -14.76 -4.42
CA HIS A 236 -8.76 -13.71 -3.60
C HIS A 236 -9.10 -12.30 -4.08
N HIS A 237 -9.98 -12.15 -5.06
CA HIS A 237 -10.39 -10.86 -5.60
C HIS A 237 -11.87 -10.63 -5.30
N THR A 238 -12.25 -9.36 -5.27
CA THR A 238 -13.65 -8.92 -5.28
C THR A 238 -14.40 -9.52 -6.48
N LYS A 239 -15.74 -9.53 -6.41
CA LYS A 239 -16.60 -10.03 -7.50
C LYS A 239 -16.22 -9.45 -8.86
N HIS A 240 -15.88 -8.16 -8.90
CA HIS A 240 -15.46 -7.47 -10.12
C HIS A 240 -14.15 -7.99 -10.71
N GLY A 241 -13.22 -8.51 -9.88
CA GLY A 241 -11.96 -9.09 -10.33
C GLY A 241 -10.79 -8.11 -10.45
N LEU A 242 -10.99 -6.84 -10.09
CA LEU A 242 -9.94 -5.80 -10.07
C LEU A 242 -9.28 -5.71 -8.68
N HIS A 243 -10.07 -5.44 -7.65
CA HIS A 243 -9.57 -5.28 -6.29
C HIS A 243 -9.42 -6.63 -5.58
N LEU A 244 -8.45 -6.72 -4.68
CA LEU A 244 -8.28 -7.85 -3.77
C LEU A 244 -9.45 -7.91 -2.77
N SER A 245 -9.87 -9.12 -2.41
CA SER A 245 -10.75 -9.32 -1.26
C SER A 245 -9.93 -9.23 0.01
N TYR A 246 -10.39 -8.48 1.01
CA TYR A 246 -9.69 -8.38 2.30
C TYR A 246 -10.09 -9.49 3.27
N GLN A 247 -10.13 -10.73 2.78
CA GLN A 247 -10.32 -11.93 3.61
C GLN A 247 -8.97 -12.41 4.15
N GLU A 248 -8.94 -13.06 5.31
CA GLU A 248 -7.71 -13.51 6.00
C GLU A 248 -6.72 -14.24 5.07
N ASN A 249 -7.21 -15.11 4.18
CA ASN A 249 -6.38 -15.86 3.24
C ASN A 249 -5.66 -14.97 2.21
N THR A 250 -6.28 -13.90 1.73
CA THR A 250 -5.64 -12.94 0.80
C THR A 250 -4.53 -12.14 1.49
N ILE A 251 -4.60 -12.02 2.82
CA ILE A 251 -3.67 -11.24 3.61
C ILE A 251 -2.43 -12.06 3.98
N LEU A 252 -2.46 -13.40 3.90
CA LEU A 252 -1.27 -14.24 4.22
C LEU A 252 -0.14 -14.09 3.19
N HIS A 253 -0.42 -13.53 2.03
CA HIS A 253 0.55 -13.32 0.96
C HIS A 253 1.13 -11.89 0.93
N ILE A 254 0.63 -10.98 1.78
CA ILE A 254 1.12 -9.60 1.96
C ILE A 254 1.81 -9.53 3.31
#